data_AF-A0A914PUN8-F1
#
_entry.id   AF-A0A914PUN8-F1
#
_cell.length_a   1.000
_cell.length_b   1.000
_cell.length_c   1.000
_cell.angle_alpha   90.00
_cell.angle_beta   90.00
_cell.angle_gamma   90.00
#
_symmetry.space_group_name_H-M   'P 1'
#
loop_
_entity.id
_entity.type
_entity.pdbx_description
1 polymer ?
#
loop_
_entity_poly.entity_id
_entity_poly.type
_entity_poly.pdbx_seq_one_letter_code
_entity_poly.pdbx_strand_id
1 'polypeptide(L)'
;MLITLIEDTTKGKEGDLKQINVPVRVGQAVDVVAQAGKPKTITGFQTHTTPVLLAYGERAELATDEYIACTPFLEGLVILKKNPNAA
;
A
#
# COMPACT_ATOMS: atom_id res chain seq x y z
N MET A 1 -8.08 7.55 -5.57
CA MET A 1 -7.99 7.70 -4.10
C MET A 1 -7.52 6.38 -3.52
N LEU A 2 -6.61 6.40 -2.54
CA LEU A 2 -6.11 5.23 -1.83
C LEU A 2 -6.40 5.39 -0.33
N ILE A 3 -7.10 4.40 0.23
CA ILE A 3 -7.42 4.26 1.65
C ILE A 3 -6.92 2.90 2.10
N THR A 4 -6.30 2.83 3.29
CA THR A 4 -5.79 1.58 3.86
C THR A 4 -6.55 1.21 5.13
N LEU A 5 -6.96 -0.06 5.21
CA LEU A 5 -7.69 -0.63 6.34
C LEU A 5 -6.93 -1.83 6.90
N ILE A 6 -7.13 -2.13 8.18
CA ILE A 6 -6.72 -3.40 8.81
C ILE A 6 -7.93 -4.05 9.48
N GLU A 7 -7.85 -5.36 9.66
CA GLU A 7 -8.79 -6.09 10.52
C GLU A 7 -8.57 -5.68 11.99
N ASP A 8 -9.66 -5.28 12.66
CA ASP A 8 -9.63 -4.92 14.08
C ASP A 8 -9.75 -6.19 14.94
N THR A 9 -8.59 -6.73 15.33
CA THR A 9 -8.52 -7.94 16.17
C THR A 9 -8.91 -7.68 17.64
N THR A 10 -9.08 -6.42 18.06
CA THR A 10 -9.34 -6.07 19.47
C THR A 10 -10.77 -6.32 19.91
N LYS A 11 -11.72 -6.41 18.97
CA LYS A 11 -13.16 -6.50 19.29
C LYS A 11 -13.71 -7.93 19.32
N GLY A 12 -12.89 -8.96 19.10
CA GLY A 12 -13.32 -10.36 19.11
C GLY A 12 -14.40 -10.70 18.07
N LYS A 13 -14.63 -9.82 17.09
CA LYS A 13 -15.64 -9.95 16.04
C LYS A 13 -14.93 -10.00 14.70
N GLU A 14 -15.06 -11.11 13.99
CA GLU A 14 -14.55 -11.26 12.64
C GLU A 14 -15.23 -10.25 11.69
N GLY A 15 -14.44 -9.55 10.89
CA GLY A 15 -14.93 -8.66 9.83
C GLY A 15 -15.02 -7.17 10.15
N ASP A 16 -14.70 -6.72 11.37
CA ASP A 16 -14.57 -5.29 11.66
C ASP A 16 -13.27 -4.75 11.03
N LEU A 17 -13.39 -3.72 10.18
CA LEU A 17 -12.26 -3.05 9.54
C LEU A 17 -12.04 -1.67 10.15
N LYS A 18 -10.79 -1.35 10.46
CA LYS A 18 -10.37 -0.04 10.95
C LYS A 18 -9.46 0.63 9.94
N GLN A 19 -9.74 1.89 9.62
CA GLN A 19 -8.83 2.70 8.80
C GLN A 19 -7.56 3.02 9.57
N ILE A 20 -6.43 2.84 8.89
CA ILE A 20 -5.12 3.23 9.41
C ILE A 20 -4.37 4.09 8.40
N ASN A 21 -3.54 4.97 8.93
CA ASN A 21 -2.70 5.88 8.18
C ASN A 21 -1.32 5.24 8.05
N VAL A 22 -0.93 4.88 6.83
CA VAL A 22 0.32 4.17 6.55
C VAL A 22 1.14 4.98 5.56
N PRO A 23 2.48 5.07 5.74
CA PRO A 23 3.33 5.74 4.79
C PRO A 23 3.37 4.96 3.46
N VAL A 24 3.12 5.66 2.36
CA VAL A 24 3.14 5.11 1.00
C VAL A 24 4.02 5.98 0.11
N ARG A 25 4.74 5.36 -0.82
CA ARG A 25 5.51 6.03 -1.86
C ARG A 25 4.65 6.14 -3.09
N VAL A 26 4.38 7.37 -3.54
CA VAL A 26 3.59 7.65 -4.75
C VAL A 26 4.52 8.20 -5.81
N GLY A 27 4.48 7.63 -7.01
CA GLY A 27 5.30 8.07 -8.12
C GLY A 27 4.73 7.63 -9.46
N GLN A 28 5.40 8.03 -10.54
CA GLN A 28 4.97 7.72 -11.89
C GLN A 28 5.05 6.22 -12.15
N ALA A 29 3.94 5.65 -12.64
CA ALA A 29 3.84 4.25 -12.99
C ALA A 29 4.82 3.90 -14.12
N VAL A 30 5.55 2.80 -13.96
CA VAL A 30 6.43 2.26 -14.98
C VAL A 30 6.09 0.80 -15.27
N ASP A 31 6.38 0.38 -16.50
CA ASP A 31 6.29 -1.03 -16.88
C ASP A 31 7.49 -1.80 -16.29
N VAL A 32 7.20 -3.00 -15.79
CA VAL A 32 8.16 -3.88 -15.11
C VAL A 32 8.71 -4.96 -16.02
N VAL A 33 8.15 -5.15 -17.22
CA VAL A 33 8.53 -6.23 -18.17
C VAL A 33 10.01 -6.18 -18.60
N ALA A 34 10.66 -5.02 -18.53
CA ALA A 34 12.06 -4.83 -18.94
C ALA A 34 13.04 -4.52 -17.78
N GLN A 35 12.62 -4.65 -16.52
CA GLN A 35 13.45 -4.33 -15.36
C GLN A 35 14.12 -5.58 -14.79
N ALA A 36 15.43 -5.50 -14.54
CA ALA A 36 16.20 -6.57 -13.90
C ALA A 36 16.07 -6.54 -12.35
N GLY A 37 16.12 -7.71 -11.70
CA GLY A 37 16.15 -7.81 -10.23
C GLY A 37 14.77 -7.79 -9.56
N LYS A 38 14.58 -6.93 -8.54
CA LYS A 38 13.28 -6.69 -7.89
C LYS A 38 12.67 -5.42 -8.51
N PRO A 39 11.91 -5.55 -9.62
CA PRO A 39 11.49 -4.41 -10.41
C PRO A 39 10.59 -3.50 -9.59
N LYS A 40 10.79 -2.19 -9.73
CA LYS A 40 9.98 -1.16 -9.08
C LYS A 40 8.85 -0.78 -10.02
N THR A 41 7.64 -0.68 -9.48
CA THR A 41 6.44 -0.33 -10.26
C THR A 41 6.27 1.17 -10.42
N ILE A 42 7.06 1.96 -9.68
CA ILE A 42 7.07 3.43 -9.69
C ILE A 42 8.47 4.02 -9.87
N THR A 43 8.55 5.21 -10.44
CA THR A 43 9.75 6.05 -10.52
C THR A 43 9.48 7.44 -9.96
N GLY A 44 10.52 8.15 -9.49
CA GLY A 44 10.42 9.53 -9.01
C GLY A 44 9.37 9.73 -7.91
N PHE A 45 9.47 8.98 -6.82
CA PHE A 45 8.41 8.94 -5.81
C PHE A 45 8.57 9.98 -4.69
N GLN A 46 7.43 10.36 -4.09
CA GLN A 46 7.33 11.08 -2.82
C GLN A 46 6.63 10.22 -1.78
N THR A 47 6.99 10.38 -0.51
CA THR A 47 6.33 9.67 0.59
C THR A 47 5.14 10.49 1.08
N HIS A 48 3.96 9.86 1.06
CA HIS A 48 2.72 10.39 1.61
C HIS A 48 2.22 9.47 2.73
N THR A 49 1.14 9.88 3.38
CA THR A 49 0.42 9.06 4.35
C THR A 49 -1.01 8.88 3.87
N THR A 50 -1.51 7.64 3.87
CA THR A 50 -2.91 7.37 3.49
C THR A 50 -3.89 8.01 4.49
N PRO A 51 -5.06 8.49 4.04
CA PRO A 51 -5.59 8.43 2.68
C PRO A 51 -4.95 9.45 1.73
N VAL A 52 -4.68 9.05 0.49
CA VAL A 52 -4.04 9.90 -0.54
C VAL A 52 -4.78 9.85 -1.87
N LEU A 53 -4.85 10.95 -2.59
CA LEU A 53 -5.33 10.98 -3.97
C LEU A 53 -4.16 10.70 -4.92
N LEU A 54 -4.28 9.63 -5.71
CA LEU A 54 -3.33 9.32 -6.77
C LEU A 54 -3.75 10.09 -8.03
N ALA A 55 -2.81 10.82 -8.63
CA ALA A 55 -3.02 11.47 -9.91
C ALA A 55 -3.01 10.45 -11.06
N TYR A 56 -3.44 10.89 -12.24
CA TYR A 56 -3.40 10.06 -13.44
C TYR A 56 -1.96 9.61 -13.74
N GLY A 57 -1.77 8.31 -13.96
CA GLY A 57 -0.47 7.72 -14.24
C GLY A 57 0.43 7.52 -13.01
N GLU A 58 -0.04 7.84 -11.80
CA GLU A 58 0.67 7.52 -10.57
C GLU A 58 0.27 6.14 -10.03
N ARG A 59 1.20 5.49 -9.34
CA ARG A 59 0.94 4.30 -8.53
C ARG A 59 1.53 4.50 -7.14
N ALA A 60 1.01 3.75 -6.18
CA ALA A 60 1.52 3.71 -4.82
C ALA A 60 2.20 2.37 -4.51
N GLU A 61 3.28 2.42 -3.74
CA GLU A 61 3.90 1.29 -3.06
C GLU A 61 3.94 1.55 -1.54
N LEU A 62 3.87 0.51 -0.70
CA LEU A 62 4.08 0.67 0.74
C LEU A 62 5.51 1.17 1.01
N ALA A 63 5.67 2.14 1.91
CA ALA A 63 6.99 2.69 2.21
C ALA A 63 7.81 1.82 3.17
N THR A 64 7.13 0.99 3.97
CA THR A 64 7.70 0.11 4.99
C THR A 64 7.17 -1.32 4.83
N ASP A 65 7.91 -2.29 5.36
CA ASP A 65 7.53 -3.71 5.35
C ASP A 65 6.69 -4.11 6.57
N GLU A 66 6.17 -3.15 7.34
CA GLU A 66 5.34 -3.40 8.54
C GLU A 66 4.01 -4.10 8.19
N TYR A 67 3.48 -3.79 7.00
CA TYR A 67 2.22 -4.33 6.50
C TYR A 67 2.43 -5.00 5.15
N ILE A 68 1.57 -5.97 4.86
CA ILE A 68 1.44 -6.62 3.55
C ILE A 68 0.06 -6.30 3.02
N ALA A 69 -0.02 -5.78 1.80
CA ALA A 69 -1.29 -5.58 1.11
C ALA A 69 -1.86 -6.91 0.64
N CYS A 70 -3.16 -7.10 0.84
CA CYS A 70 -3.88 -8.28 0.34
C CYS A 70 -4.14 -8.20 -1.18
N THR A 71 -3.90 -7.04 -1.79
CA THR A 71 -4.05 -6.80 -3.23
C THR A 71 -2.69 -6.47 -3.86
N PRO A 72 -2.49 -6.80 -5.14
CA PRO A 72 -1.25 -6.46 -5.85
C PRO A 72 -1.13 -4.97 -6.19
N PHE A 73 -2.25 -4.23 -6.15
CA PHE A 73 -2.31 -2.81 -6.47
C PHE A 73 -2.83 -2.01 -5.28
N LEU A 74 -2.20 -0.87 -5.02
CA LEU A 74 -2.60 0.07 -3.97
C LEU A 74 -3.50 1.16 -4.54
N GLU A 75 -4.75 0.82 -4.84
CA GLU A 75 -5.75 1.76 -5.36
C GLU A 75 -7.12 1.53 -4.70
N GLY A 76 -7.89 2.61 -4.53
CA GLY A 76 -9.22 2.54 -3.93
C GLY A 76 -9.15 2.28 -2.43
N LEU A 77 -9.66 1.14 -2.01
CA LEU A 77 -9.72 0.69 -0.63
C LEU A 77 -8.95 -0.62 -0.51
N VAL A 78 -7.87 -0.60 0.26
CA VAL A 78 -6.91 -1.69 0.35
C VAL A 78 -6.87 -2.21 1.77
N ILE A 79 -7.02 -3.53 1.91
CA ILE A 79 -6.86 -4.21 3.20
C ILE A 79 -5.40 -4.61 3.36
N LEU A 80 -4.84 -4.20 4.49
CA LEU A 80 -3.49 -4.51 4.92
C LEU A 80 -3.55 -5.56 6.04
N LYS A 81 -2.55 -6.44 6.06
CA LYS A 81 -2.28 -7.37 7.15
C LYS A 81 -0.94 -7.03 7.75
N LYS A 82 -0.81 -7.16 9.07
CA LYS A 82 0.50 -7.00 9.72
C LYS A 82 1.45 -8.07 9.21
N ASN A 83 2.66 -7.67 8.85
CA ASN A 83 3.67 -8.59 8.36
C ASN A 83 4.24 -9.41 9.54
N PRO A 84 4.10 -10.75 9.57
CA PRO A 84 4.67 -11.58 10.63
C PRO A 84 6.21 -11.65 10.58
N ASN A 85 6.82 -11.26 9.46
CA ASN A 85 8.26 -11.28 9.24
C ASN A 85 8.88 -9.87 9.29
N ALA A 86 8.12 -8.85 9.72
CA ALA A 86 8.69 -7.52 9.92
C ALA A 86 9.73 -7.59 11.05
N ALA A 87 10.97 -7.25 10.72
CA ALA A 87 12.09 -7.14 11.66
C ALA A 87 12.04 -5.82 12.45
#